data_AF-I8XRD0-F1
#
_entry.id   AF-I8XRD0-F1
#
_cell.length_a   1.000
_cell.length_b   1.000
_cell.length_c   1.000
_cell.angle_alpha   90.00
_cell.angle_beta   90.00
_cell.angle_gamma   90.00
#
_symmetry.space_group_name_H-M   'P 1'
#
loop_
_entity.id
_entity.type
_entity.pdbx_description
1 polymer ?
#
loop_
_entity_poly.entity_id
_entity_poly.type
_entity_poly.pdbx_seq_one_letter_code
_entity_poly.pdbx_strand_id
1 'polypeptide(L)'
;MSKSDKCMFITAGLLNMLLKHFRTTHAELSEVLVELKYDYTILQNPTAKIDADILGVYLEYIVKKTGNSRIGLETGFLLPFVLTGSFFNIFNQSKTVRDIFENDAPFDPAINDIYTFVTKEDDINFFLEISIEPQFERLYPIASRQWIEMQCGFFLQYAYSFTGRFLYPILVYSMYKEEGRRDKLEEYLGCPVIFNHDRLILVFDKTVLDLPIVTGNKEMLAIFEDYMNEIQIQETAQNHGLSQTVRRYLMHSLLNDDLSLKYVAERFNMSERNIQRKLKTEGTSYQKILDDLRMELSLKYLKEKISLPEIGFLLGFESQSAFNKFFKKHFRVQPSAYKESN
;
A
#
# COMPACT_ATOMS: atom_id res chain seq x y z
N MET A 1 3.18 6.89 -43.38
CA MET A 1 3.68 5.73 -42.59
C MET A 1 2.96 5.79 -41.25
N SER A 2 1.96 4.93 -41.05
CA SER A 2 1.21 4.88 -39.79
C SER A 2 2.15 4.45 -38.68
N LYS A 3 2.25 5.26 -37.62
CA LYS A 3 2.78 4.78 -36.35
C LYS A 3 1.88 3.60 -35.96
N SER A 4 2.46 2.41 -35.94
CA SER A 4 1.87 1.25 -35.28
C SER A 4 1.41 1.70 -33.90
N ASP A 5 0.11 1.65 -33.61
CA ASP A 5 -0.39 1.83 -32.24
C ASP A 5 0.37 0.84 -31.36
N LYS A 6 1.10 1.35 -30.37
CA LYS A 6 1.87 0.50 -29.46
C LYS A 6 0.83 -0.18 -28.57
N CYS A 7 0.66 -1.48 -28.74
CA CYS A 7 -0.21 -2.26 -27.85
C CYS A 7 0.42 -2.25 -26.45
N MET A 8 -0.28 -1.67 -25.48
CA MET A 8 0.13 -1.58 -24.09
C MET A 8 -0.39 -2.80 -23.33
N PHE A 9 0.33 -3.24 -22.30
CA PHE A 9 -0.04 -4.44 -21.57
C PHE A 9 0.04 -4.29 -20.06
N ILE A 10 -0.77 -5.09 -19.36
CA ILE A 10 -0.62 -5.41 -17.93
C ILE A 10 -0.53 -6.91 -17.73
N THR A 11 -0.19 -7.35 -16.52
CA THR A 11 -0.29 -8.77 -16.15
C THR A 11 -1.72 -9.13 -15.75
N ALA A 12 -2.19 -10.30 -16.16
CA ALA A 12 -3.50 -10.81 -15.76
C ALA A 12 -3.63 -10.96 -14.23
N GLY A 13 -2.53 -11.26 -13.54
CA GLY A 13 -2.48 -11.35 -12.07
C GLY A 13 -2.81 -10.03 -11.38
N LEU A 14 -2.34 -8.91 -11.93
CA LEU A 14 -2.66 -7.57 -11.43
C LEU A 14 -4.15 -7.26 -11.59
N LEU A 15 -4.74 -7.58 -12.75
CA LEU A 15 -6.17 -7.42 -12.96
C LEU A 15 -6.98 -8.33 -12.04
N ASN A 16 -6.58 -9.60 -11.88
CA ASN A 16 -7.22 -10.53 -10.94
C ASN A 16 -7.20 -10.03 -9.48
N MET A 17 -6.10 -9.38 -9.06
CA MET A 17 -6.01 -8.76 -7.75
C MET A 17 -7.04 -7.62 -7.59
N LEU A 18 -7.16 -6.75 -8.60
CA LEU A 18 -8.16 -5.66 -8.59
C LEU A 18 -9.59 -6.20 -8.60
N LEU A 19 -9.87 -7.22 -9.41
CA LEU A 19 -11.19 -7.87 -9.49
C LEU A 19 -11.60 -8.45 -8.13
N LYS A 20 -10.67 -9.13 -7.44
CA LYS A 20 -10.87 -9.66 -6.09
C LYS A 20 -11.11 -8.53 -5.08
N HIS A 21 -10.32 -7.46 -5.13
CA HIS A 21 -10.43 -6.33 -4.22
C HIS A 21 -11.77 -5.61 -4.34
N PHE A 22 -12.23 -5.34 -5.57
CA PHE A 22 -13.51 -4.68 -5.82
C PHE A 22 -14.72 -5.62 -5.76
N ARG A 23 -14.49 -6.91 -5.44
CA ARG A 23 -15.53 -7.95 -5.41
C ARG A 23 -16.34 -8.00 -6.71
N THR A 24 -15.65 -7.81 -7.83
CA THR A 24 -16.27 -7.72 -9.16
C THR A 24 -16.89 -9.06 -9.52
N THR A 25 -18.16 -9.02 -9.92
CA THR A 25 -18.87 -10.23 -10.32
C THR A 25 -18.47 -10.65 -11.72
N HIS A 26 -18.69 -11.93 -12.03
CA HIS A 26 -18.46 -12.45 -13.38
C HIS A 26 -19.35 -11.72 -14.42
N ALA A 27 -20.55 -11.26 -14.07
CA ALA A 27 -21.38 -10.49 -14.99
C ALA A 27 -20.75 -9.14 -15.35
N GLU A 28 -20.25 -8.41 -14.34
CA GLU A 28 -19.67 -7.07 -14.50
C GLU A 28 -18.38 -7.09 -15.32
N LEU A 29 -17.49 -8.05 -15.06
CA LEU A 29 -16.31 -8.21 -15.88
C LEU A 29 -16.68 -8.68 -17.31
N SER A 30 -17.81 -9.37 -17.50
CA SER A 30 -18.22 -9.82 -18.84
C SER A 30 -18.66 -8.65 -19.69
N GLU A 31 -19.32 -7.66 -19.10
CA GLU A 31 -19.68 -6.42 -19.80
C GLU A 31 -18.42 -5.71 -20.34
N VAL A 32 -17.38 -5.59 -19.52
CA VAL A 32 -16.09 -5.00 -19.92
C VAL A 32 -15.39 -5.82 -21.00
N LEU A 33 -15.31 -7.15 -20.84
CA LEU A 33 -14.61 -8.01 -21.80
C LEU A 33 -15.36 -8.12 -23.14
N VAL A 34 -16.70 -8.12 -23.13
CA VAL A 34 -17.52 -8.11 -24.36
C VAL A 34 -17.35 -6.82 -25.14
N GLU A 35 -17.30 -5.68 -24.45
CA GLU A 35 -17.03 -4.37 -25.09
C GLU A 35 -15.72 -4.39 -25.87
N LEU A 36 -14.69 -5.01 -25.29
CA LEU A 36 -13.35 -5.11 -25.87
C LEU A 36 -13.11 -6.37 -26.72
N LYS A 37 -14.12 -7.23 -26.89
CA LYS A 37 -14.05 -8.51 -27.64
C LYS A 37 -12.98 -9.48 -27.11
N TYR A 38 -12.75 -9.49 -25.81
CA TYR A 38 -11.89 -10.45 -25.12
C TYR A 38 -12.71 -11.55 -24.43
N ASP A 39 -12.09 -12.71 -24.21
CA ASP A 39 -12.66 -13.84 -23.46
C ASP A 39 -11.94 -14.01 -22.11
N TYR A 40 -12.63 -14.61 -21.14
CA TYR A 40 -12.12 -14.87 -19.79
C TYR A 40 -10.88 -15.75 -19.73
N THR A 41 -10.64 -16.55 -20.76
CA THR A 41 -9.49 -17.44 -20.86
C THR A 41 -8.16 -16.70 -20.72
N ILE A 42 -8.11 -15.40 -21.06
CA ILE A 42 -6.91 -14.56 -20.90
C ILE A 42 -6.47 -14.38 -19.44
N LEU A 43 -7.39 -14.56 -18.47
CA LEU A 43 -7.13 -14.36 -17.03
C LEU A 43 -6.67 -15.63 -16.32
N GLN A 44 -6.66 -16.78 -17.01
CA GLN A 44 -6.31 -18.07 -16.41
C GLN A 44 -4.82 -18.18 -16.04
N ASN A 45 -3.94 -17.49 -16.77
CA ASN A 45 -2.51 -17.44 -16.47
C ASN A 45 -2.15 -16.08 -15.84
N PRO A 46 -1.88 -16.00 -14.53
CA PRO A 46 -1.57 -14.73 -13.85
C PRO A 46 -0.36 -13.98 -14.40
N THR A 47 0.59 -14.65 -15.06
CA THR A 47 1.77 -14.01 -15.64
C THR A 47 1.59 -13.61 -17.11
N ALA A 48 0.45 -13.94 -17.71
CA ALA A 48 0.15 -13.55 -19.09
C ALA A 48 0.02 -12.02 -19.20
N LYS A 49 0.61 -11.48 -20.27
CA LYS A 49 0.39 -10.09 -20.69
C LYS A 49 -0.98 -10.02 -21.37
N ILE A 50 -1.81 -9.09 -20.91
CA ILE A 50 -3.13 -8.79 -21.46
C ILE A 50 -3.20 -7.31 -21.81
N ASP A 51 -4.09 -6.98 -22.75
CA ASP A 51 -4.26 -5.61 -23.25
C ASP A 51 -4.62 -4.63 -22.13
N ALA A 52 -3.90 -3.51 -22.08
CA ALA A 52 -4.12 -2.43 -21.12
C ALA A 52 -5.52 -1.81 -21.25
N ASP A 53 -6.15 -1.87 -22.42
CA ASP A 53 -7.50 -1.34 -22.66
C ASP A 53 -8.52 -1.97 -21.69
N ILE A 54 -8.30 -3.24 -21.30
CA ILE A 54 -9.14 -3.93 -20.32
C ILE A 54 -9.08 -3.24 -18.97
N LEU A 55 -7.89 -2.82 -18.52
CA LEU A 55 -7.73 -2.08 -17.28
C LEU A 55 -8.37 -0.70 -17.37
N GLY A 56 -8.18 -0.02 -18.51
CA GLY A 56 -8.77 1.29 -18.80
C GLY A 56 -10.27 1.27 -18.62
N VAL A 57 -10.97 0.47 -19.44
CA VAL A 57 -12.44 0.34 -19.39
C VAL A 57 -12.91 -0.11 -18.00
N TYR A 58 -12.21 -1.08 -17.39
CA TYR A 58 -12.60 -1.58 -16.08
C TYR A 58 -12.53 -0.52 -14.98
N LEU A 59 -11.45 0.26 -14.90
CA LEU A 59 -11.32 1.30 -13.88
C LEU A 59 -12.33 2.44 -14.10
N GLU A 60 -12.62 2.82 -15.35
CA GLU A 60 -13.68 3.80 -15.64
C GLU A 60 -15.05 3.29 -15.19
N TYR A 61 -15.36 2.02 -15.48
CA TYR A 61 -16.58 1.36 -15.02
C TYR A 61 -16.69 1.37 -13.50
N ILE A 62 -15.64 0.99 -12.78
CA ILE A 62 -15.62 0.96 -11.31
C ILE A 62 -15.82 2.35 -10.71
N VAL A 63 -15.15 3.38 -11.24
CA VAL A 63 -15.35 4.77 -10.77
C VAL A 63 -16.78 5.21 -11.02
N LYS A 64 -17.35 4.94 -12.20
CA LYS A 64 -18.74 5.29 -12.53
C LYS A 64 -19.74 4.58 -11.61
N LYS A 65 -19.52 3.30 -11.32
CA LYS A 65 -20.38 2.48 -10.45
C LYS A 65 -20.34 2.94 -9.00
N THR A 66 -19.15 3.23 -8.48
CA THR A 66 -18.95 3.58 -7.06
C THR A 66 -19.16 5.06 -6.77
N GLY A 67 -19.01 5.92 -7.78
CA GLY A 67 -18.95 7.37 -7.61
C GLY A 67 -17.68 7.84 -6.90
N ASN A 68 -16.68 6.97 -6.68
CA ASN A 68 -15.45 7.31 -5.96
C ASN A 68 -14.35 7.75 -6.94
N SER A 69 -14.07 9.05 -6.99
CA SER A 69 -13.02 9.67 -7.82
C SER A 69 -11.59 9.41 -7.34
N ARG A 70 -11.43 8.79 -6.15
CA ARG A 70 -10.15 8.53 -5.48
C ARG A 70 -9.92 7.04 -5.21
N ILE A 71 -10.68 6.17 -5.87
CA ILE A 71 -10.62 4.74 -5.59
C ILE A 71 -9.23 4.16 -5.86
N GLY A 72 -8.53 4.64 -6.88
CA GLY A 72 -7.17 4.21 -7.19
C GLY A 72 -6.18 4.53 -6.07
N LEU A 73 -6.22 5.76 -5.56
CA LEU A 73 -5.43 6.19 -4.41
C LEU A 73 -5.68 5.27 -3.21
N GLU A 74 -6.95 5.09 -2.82
CA GLU A 74 -7.32 4.26 -1.67
C GLU A 74 -6.85 2.82 -1.85
N THR A 75 -7.12 2.22 -3.02
CA THR A 75 -6.71 0.87 -3.37
C THR A 75 -5.19 0.69 -3.29
N GLY A 76 -4.43 1.71 -3.68
CA GLY A 76 -2.97 1.74 -3.60
C GLY A 76 -2.41 1.59 -2.19
N PHE A 77 -3.18 1.91 -1.14
CA PHE A 77 -2.80 1.73 0.27
C PHE A 77 -3.49 0.53 0.95
N LEU A 78 -4.45 -0.11 0.28
CA LEU A 78 -5.26 -1.18 0.85
C LEU A 78 -4.89 -2.56 0.30
N LEU A 79 -4.37 -2.63 -0.91
CA LEU A 79 -3.97 -3.90 -1.50
C LEU A 79 -2.71 -4.44 -0.84
N PRO A 80 -2.75 -5.67 -0.31
CA PRO A 80 -1.57 -6.30 0.25
C PRO A 80 -0.55 -6.51 -0.86
N PHE A 81 0.68 -6.12 -0.57
CA PHE A 81 1.80 -6.35 -1.45
C PHE A 81 2.38 -7.76 -1.21
N VAL A 82 2.78 -8.42 -2.30
CA VAL A 82 3.57 -9.67 -2.27
C VAL A 82 4.80 -9.47 -3.16
N LEU A 83 5.99 -9.61 -2.58
CA LEU A 83 7.25 -9.49 -3.31
C LEU A 83 7.47 -10.70 -4.22
N THR A 84 7.29 -10.53 -5.52
CA THR A 84 7.51 -11.60 -6.51
C THR A 84 8.32 -11.13 -7.70
N GLY A 85 8.93 -12.06 -8.42
CA GLY A 85 9.57 -11.79 -9.71
C GLY A 85 10.82 -10.90 -9.63
N SER A 86 10.94 -9.98 -10.59
CA SER A 86 12.10 -9.08 -10.73
C SER A 86 12.29 -8.17 -9.52
N PHE A 87 11.20 -7.64 -8.93
CA PHE A 87 11.25 -6.82 -7.71
C PHE A 87 11.90 -7.55 -6.53
N PHE A 88 11.61 -8.85 -6.36
CA PHE A 88 12.24 -9.66 -5.31
C PHE A 88 13.76 -9.85 -5.55
N ASN A 89 14.18 -10.01 -6.80
CA ASN A 89 15.60 -10.17 -7.12
C ASN A 89 16.40 -8.89 -6.90
N ILE A 90 15.84 -7.75 -7.31
CA ILE A 90 16.44 -6.41 -7.13
C ILE A 90 16.55 -6.10 -5.65
N PHE A 91 15.47 -6.36 -4.91
CA PHE A 91 15.44 -6.26 -3.47
C PHE A 91 16.57 -7.06 -2.80
N ASN A 92 16.75 -8.35 -3.13
CA ASN A 92 17.80 -9.18 -2.54
C ASN A 92 19.23 -8.72 -2.85
N GLN A 93 19.42 -7.93 -3.90
CA GLN A 93 20.73 -7.42 -4.31
C GLN A 93 21.00 -5.99 -3.82
N SER A 94 19.95 -5.30 -3.37
CA SER A 94 20.00 -3.91 -2.91
C SER A 94 20.41 -3.83 -1.44
N LYS A 95 21.27 -2.87 -1.10
CA LYS A 95 21.69 -2.59 0.28
C LYS A 95 21.05 -1.33 0.83
N THR A 96 20.73 -0.39 -0.04
CA THR A 96 20.12 0.90 0.26
C THR A 96 18.93 1.18 -0.65
N VAL A 97 18.10 2.15 -0.28
CA VAL A 97 16.99 2.63 -1.13
C VAL A 97 17.51 3.17 -2.47
N ARG A 98 18.69 3.81 -2.48
CA ARG A 98 19.37 4.25 -3.69
C ARG A 98 19.55 3.11 -4.71
N ASP A 99 20.00 1.95 -4.26
CA ASP A 99 20.25 0.79 -5.14
C ASP A 99 18.96 0.33 -5.86
N ILE A 100 17.78 0.57 -5.28
CA ILE A 100 16.49 0.24 -5.88
C ILE A 100 16.16 1.19 -7.05
N PHE A 101 16.47 2.48 -6.91
CA PHE A 101 16.18 3.49 -7.93
C PHE A 101 17.24 3.60 -9.03
N GLU A 102 18.47 3.18 -8.73
CA GLU A 102 19.54 3.06 -9.73
C GLU A 102 19.41 1.78 -10.57
N ASN A 103 18.54 0.85 -10.15
CA ASN A 103 18.21 -0.32 -10.94
C ASN A 103 17.06 0.02 -11.90
N ASP A 104 17.34 0.05 -13.20
CA ASP A 104 16.33 0.35 -14.23
C ASP A 104 15.31 -0.79 -14.43
N ALA A 105 15.61 -2.01 -13.99
CA ALA A 105 14.79 -3.20 -14.28
C ALA A 105 13.35 -3.22 -13.70
N PRO A 106 13.03 -2.68 -12.51
CA PRO A 106 11.65 -2.62 -12.00
C PRO A 106 10.81 -1.54 -12.69
N PHE A 107 11.47 -0.62 -13.38
CA PHE A 107 10.87 0.51 -14.09
C PHE A 107 11.01 0.36 -15.61
N ASP A 108 11.46 -0.82 -16.07
CA ASP A 108 11.63 -1.14 -17.48
C ASP A 108 10.27 -1.14 -18.20
N PRO A 109 10.10 -0.31 -19.25
CA PRO A 109 8.91 -0.29 -20.08
C PRO A 109 8.51 -1.67 -20.62
N ALA A 110 9.45 -2.61 -20.79
CA ALA A 110 9.17 -3.99 -21.20
C ALA A 110 8.35 -4.78 -20.18
N ILE A 111 8.28 -4.32 -18.92
CA ILE A 111 7.49 -4.90 -17.83
C ILE A 111 6.24 -4.04 -17.55
N ASN A 112 6.28 -2.74 -17.86
CA ASN A 112 5.23 -1.79 -17.57
C ASN A 112 5.04 -0.73 -18.66
N ASP A 113 4.01 -0.90 -19.49
CA ASP A 113 3.79 -0.05 -20.66
C ASP A 113 2.84 1.13 -20.42
N ILE A 114 2.19 1.22 -19.25
CA ILE A 114 1.15 2.24 -18.95
C ILE A 114 1.73 3.43 -18.19
N TYR A 115 2.78 3.25 -17.39
CA TYR A 115 3.40 4.34 -16.66
C TYR A 115 4.91 4.15 -16.54
N THR A 116 5.59 5.27 -16.30
CA THR A 116 7.04 5.34 -16.14
C THR A 116 7.37 6.12 -14.87
N PHE A 117 8.52 5.81 -14.29
CA PHE A 117 9.10 6.59 -13.21
C PHE A 117 10.36 7.28 -13.69
N VAL A 118 10.52 8.53 -13.25
CA VAL A 118 11.76 9.27 -13.45
C VAL A 118 12.22 9.79 -12.10
N THR A 119 13.46 9.47 -11.74
CA THR A 119 14.08 9.95 -10.52
C THR A 119 15.02 11.11 -10.83
N LYS A 120 15.03 12.12 -9.94
CA LYS A 120 15.99 13.22 -9.96
C LYS A 120 16.42 13.53 -8.54
N GLU A 121 17.59 14.15 -8.40
CA GLU A 121 18.12 14.58 -7.11
C GLU A 121 18.68 15.99 -7.26
N ASP A 122 18.48 16.82 -6.24
CA ASP A 122 19.24 18.06 -6.04
C ASP A 122 20.16 17.93 -4.81
N ASP A 123 20.61 19.04 -4.23
CA ASP A 123 21.47 19.03 -3.05
C ASP A 123 20.79 18.47 -1.79
N ILE A 124 19.47 18.63 -1.67
CA ILE A 124 18.70 18.34 -0.44
C ILE A 124 17.49 17.41 -0.67
N ASN A 125 17.00 17.30 -1.90
CA ASN A 125 15.77 16.58 -2.22
C ASN A 125 16.01 15.45 -3.22
N PHE A 126 15.18 14.41 -3.07
CA PHE A 126 14.95 13.36 -4.05
C PHE A 126 13.55 13.52 -4.64
N PHE A 127 13.44 13.43 -5.96
CA PHE A 127 12.21 13.58 -6.71
C PHE A 127 11.87 12.28 -7.40
N LEU A 128 10.68 11.76 -7.15
CA LEU A 128 10.09 10.65 -7.89
C LEU A 128 8.91 11.17 -8.71
N GLU A 129 9.13 11.28 -10.01
CA GLU A 129 8.10 11.67 -10.98
C GLU A 129 7.43 10.42 -11.55
N ILE A 130 6.09 10.43 -11.59
CA ILE A 130 5.28 9.35 -12.15
C ILE A 130 4.54 9.91 -13.37
N SER A 131 4.75 9.29 -14.53
CA SER A 131 4.11 9.71 -15.79
C SER A 131 3.30 8.57 -16.39
N ILE A 132 2.08 8.87 -16.85
CA ILE A 132 1.24 7.94 -17.59
C ILE A 132 1.56 8.01 -19.09
N GLU A 133 1.36 6.90 -19.79
CA GLU A 133 1.48 6.84 -21.24
C GLU A 133 0.39 7.74 -21.89
N PRO A 134 0.76 8.68 -22.78
CA PRO A 134 -0.19 9.67 -23.31
C PRO A 134 -1.35 9.11 -24.14
N GLN A 135 -1.17 8.00 -24.86
CA GLN A 135 -2.25 7.32 -25.57
C GLN A 135 -3.23 6.69 -24.58
N PHE A 136 -2.77 6.05 -23.51
CA PHE A 136 -3.63 5.55 -22.43
C PHE A 136 -4.42 6.68 -21.76
N GLU A 137 -3.77 7.79 -21.43
CA GLU A 137 -4.42 8.96 -20.84
C GLU A 137 -5.52 9.54 -21.71
N ARG A 138 -5.27 9.63 -23.02
CA ARG A 138 -6.23 10.14 -23.97
C ARG A 138 -7.46 9.24 -24.11
N LEU A 139 -7.27 7.93 -24.05
CA LEU A 139 -8.36 6.95 -24.20
C LEU A 139 -9.15 6.76 -22.90
N TYR A 140 -8.46 6.77 -21.76
CA TYR A 140 -9.04 6.45 -20.44
C TYR A 140 -8.64 7.48 -19.37
N PRO A 141 -9.10 8.74 -19.49
CA PRO A 141 -8.67 9.81 -18.59
C PRO A 141 -9.07 9.57 -17.13
N ILE A 142 -10.22 8.91 -16.88
CA ILE A 142 -10.65 8.60 -15.50
C ILE A 142 -9.76 7.51 -14.92
N ALA A 143 -9.55 6.43 -15.69
CA ALA A 143 -8.70 5.31 -15.29
C ALA A 143 -7.26 5.75 -15.04
N SER A 144 -6.74 6.67 -15.86
CA SER A 144 -5.37 7.16 -15.78
C SER A 144 -5.07 7.80 -14.43
N ARG A 145 -5.98 8.66 -13.95
CA ARG A 145 -5.86 9.21 -12.59
C ARG A 145 -5.83 8.13 -11.53
N GLN A 146 -6.77 7.19 -11.58
CA GLN A 146 -6.82 6.11 -10.59
C GLN A 146 -5.54 5.30 -10.62
N TRP A 147 -5.00 5.05 -11.81
CA TRP A 147 -3.82 4.24 -11.99
C TRP A 147 -2.56 4.89 -11.44
N ILE A 148 -2.31 6.17 -11.74
CA ILE A 148 -1.09 6.83 -11.24
C ILE A 148 -1.17 7.10 -9.73
N GLU A 149 -2.34 7.48 -9.20
CA GLU A 149 -2.48 7.73 -7.77
C GLU A 149 -2.37 6.44 -6.95
N MET A 150 -2.77 5.30 -7.53
CA MET A 150 -2.52 3.97 -6.94
C MET A 150 -1.02 3.69 -6.80
N GLN A 151 -0.19 4.16 -7.73
CA GLN A 151 1.26 3.96 -7.67
C GLN A 151 1.89 4.69 -6.49
N CYS A 152 1.33 5.83 -6.04
CA CYS A 152 1.82 6.50 -4.83
C CYS A 152 1.72 5.58 -3.60
N GLY A 153 0.58 4.91 -3.43
CA GLY A 153 0.36 3.98 -2.33
C GLY A 153 1.27 2.76 -2.42
N PHE A 154 1.35 2.14 -3.60
CA PHE A 154 2.26 1.00 -3.82
C PHE A 154 3.71 1.37 -3.55
N PHE A 155 4.14 2.53 -4.03
CA PHE A 155 5.48 3.03 -3.81
C PHE A 155 5.83 3.14 -2.33
N LEU A 156 4.99 3.80 -1.54
CA LEU A 156 5.23 3.99 -0.11
C LEU A 156 5.15 2.67 0.66
N GLN A 157 4.23 1.78 0.27
CA GLN A 157 4.18 0.43 0.82
C GLN A 157 5.44 -0.38 0.49
N TYR A 158 5.98 -0.28 -0.72
CA TYR A 158 7.24 -0.93 -1.10
C TYR A 158 8.40 -0.39 -0.28
N ALA A 159 8.53 0.93 -0.20
CA ALA A 159 9.57 1.58 0.59
C ALA A 159 9.54 1.12 2.05
N TYR A 160 8.34 1.01 2.64
CA TYR A 160 8.15 0.44 3.95
C TYR A 160 8.54 -1.04 4.02
N SER A 161 8.05 -1.86 3.09
CA SER A 161 8.40 -3.28 3.00
C SER A 161 9.88 -3.52 2.82
N PHE A 162 10.65 -2.53 2.36
CA PHE A 162 12.09 -2.66 2.14
C PHE A 162 12.93 -2.14 3.30
N THR A 163 12.55 -0.99 3.85
CA THR A 163 13.34 -0.29 4.87
C THR A 163 12.86 -0.54 6.29
N GLY A 164 11.64 -1.09 6.44
CA GLY A 164 10.94 -1.12 7.72
C GLY A 164 10.58 0.28 8.25
N ARG A 165 10.60 1.31 7.39
CA ARG A 165 10.31 2.71 7.75
C ARG A 165 9.25 3.28 6.82
N PHE A 166 8.30 4.01 7.39
CA PHE A 166 7.38 4.81 6.57
C PHE A 166 8.14 6.00 6.00
N LEU A 167 8.15 6.09 4.67
CA LEU A 167 8.61 7.29 3.99
C LEU A 167 7.42 8.22 3.78
N TYR A 168 7.63 9.49 4.05
CA TYR A 168 6.65 10.53 3.78
C TYR A 168 7.26 11.54 2.82
N PRO A 169 6.60 11.84 1.70
CA PRO A 169 7.02 12.97 0.89
C PRO A 169 6.89 14.25 1.72
N ILE A 170 7.80 15.19 1.49
CA ILE A 170 7.73 16.53 2.09
C ILE A 170 6.80 17.46 1.31
N LEU A 171 6.61 17.17 0.03
CA LEU A 171 5.76 17.92 -0.90
C LEU A 171 5.35 17.00 -2.05
N VAL A 172 4.14 17.19 -2.57
CA VAL A 172 3.68 16.50 -3.77
C VAL A 172 3.16 17.52 -4.78
N TYR A 173 3.52 17.35 -6.04
CA TYR A 173 2.89 18.04 -7.16
C TYR A 173 1.89 17.08 -7.80
N SER A 174 0.68 17.53 -8.07
CA SER A 174 -0.34 16.72 -8.75
C SER A 174 -0.84 17.44 -9.99
N MET A 175 -0.94 16.69 -11.08
CA MET A 175 -1.53 17.20 -12.32
C MET A 175 -3.05 17.32 -12.28
N TYR A 176 -3.68 16.67 -11.31
CA TYR A 176 -5.12 16.72 -11.14
C TYR A 176 -5.52 17.91 -10.27
N LYS A 177 -6.78 18.31 -10.41
CA LYS A 177 -7.38 19.32 -9.55
C LYS A 177 -7.62 18.79 -8.15
N GLU A 178 -7.58 19.72 -7.19
CA GLU A 178 -8.01 19.49 -5.81
C GLU A 178 -9.49 19.10 -5.76
N GLU A 179 -9.84 18.19 -4.84
CA GLU A 179 -11.19 17.73 -4.56
C GLU A 179 -11.60 18.03 -3.11
N GLY A 180 -12.62 18.86 -2.95
CA GLY A 180 -13.17 19.19 -1.64
C GLY A 180 -12.34 20.24 -0.90
N ARG A 181 -12.47 20.26 0.43
CA ARG A 181 -11.75 21.21 1.31
C ARG A 181 -10.49 20.58 1.95
N ARG A 182 -10.43 19.26 1.96
CA ARG A 182 -9.29 18.45 2.38
C ARG A 182 -9.21 17.31 1.38
N ASP A 183 -8.22 17.37 0.52
CA ASP A 183 -8.09 16.37 -0.53
C ASP A 183 -7.56 15.07 0.07
N LYS A 184 -8.11 13.93 -0.37
CA LYS A 184 -7.64 12.61 0.09
C LYS A 184 -6.16 12.37 -0.25
N LEU A 185 -5.64 12.97 -1.33
CA LEU A 185 -4.24 12.84 -1.70
C LEU A 185 -3.31 13.40 -0.61
N GLU A 186 -3.66 14.56 -0.05
CA GLU A 186 -2.94 15.14 1.09
C GLU A 186 -3.10 14.27 2.35
N GLU A 187 -4.31 13.75 2.58
CA GLU A 187 -4.62 12.89 3.75
C GLU A 187 -3.80 11.59 3.74
N TYR A 188 -3.76 10.90 2.61
CA TYR A 188 -3.07 9.62 2.45
C TYR A 188 -1.55 9.78 2.39
N LEU A 189 -1.04 10.85 1.76
CA LEU A 189 0.41 11.09 1.66
C LEU A 189 0.98 11.82 2.88
N GLY A 190 0.13 12.44 3.69
CA GLY A 190 0.54 13.11 4.92
C GLY A 190 1.38 14.37 4.71
N CYS A 191 1.26 14.99 3.54
CA CYS A 191 2.04 16.19 3.16
C CYS A 191 1.21 17.15 2.31
N PRO A 192 1.63 18.42 2.18
CA PRO A 192 0.98 19.38 1.29
C PRO A 192 1.05 18.94 -0.18
N VAL A 193 -0.02 19.24 -0.94
CA VAL A 193 -0.07 18.99 -2.38
C VAL A 193 -0.26 20.29 -3.16
N ILE A 194 0.55 20.49 -4.20
CA ILE A 194 0.34 21.54 -5.20
C ILE A 194 -0.41 20.93 -6.38
N PHE A 195 -1.71 21.22 -6.46
CA PHE A 195 -2.61 20.74 -7.52
C PHE A 195 -2.51 21.56 -8.81
N ASN A 196 -3.04 21.01 -9.91
CA ASN A 196 -3.00 21.60 -11.26
C ASN A 196 -1.57 21.90 -11.74
N HIS A 197 -0.60 21.06 -11.35
CA HIS A 197 0.76 21.11 -11.88
C HIS A 197 0.85 20.34 -13.21
N ASP A 198 1.99 20.36 -13.88
CA ASP A 198 2.14 19.66 -15.18
C ASP A 198 2.32 18.14 -15.02
N ARG A 199 2.72 17.67 -13.82
CA ARG A 199 3.12 16.28 -13.56
C ARG A 199 2.82 15.86 -12.12
N LEU A 200 2.71 14.54 -11.88
CA LEU A 200 2.70 13.95 -10.55
C LEU A 200 4.15 13.71 -10.07
N ILE A 201 4.53 14.38 -8.98
CA ILE A 201 5.90 14.30 -8.42
C ILE A 201 5.81 14.17 -6.91
N LEU A 202 6.47 13.16 -6.36
CA LEU A 202 6.67 12.99 -4.92
C LEU A 202 8.07 13.52 -4.59
N VAL A 203 8.16 14.49 -3.68
CA VAL A 203 9.44 15.05 -3.23
C VAL A 203 9.74 14.50 -1.84
N PHE A 204 10.93 13.98 -1.64
CA PHE A 204 11.43 13.47 -0.36
C PHE A 204 12.71 14.21 0.04
N ASP A 205 13.04 14.20 1.32
CA ASP A 205 14.39 14.54 1.78
C ASP A 205 15.38 13.52 1.18
N LYS A 206 16.49 13.99 0.62
CA LYS A 206 17.46 13.14 -0.08
C LYS A 206 18.02 12.01 0.79
N THR A 207 18.06 12.19 2.12
CA THR A 207 18.55 11.19 3.07
C THR A 207 17.75 9.87 3.03
N VAL A 208 16.54 9.85 2.46
CA VAL A 208 15.78 8.61 2.26
C VAL A 208 16.53 7.60 1.38
N LEU A 209 17.38 8.06 0.47
CA LEU A 209 18.14 7.22 -0.44
C LEU A 209 19.22 6.42 0.28
N ASP A 210 19.73 6.92 1.40
CA ASP A 210 20.78 6.28 2.20
C ASP A 210 20.21 5.27 3.21
N LEU A 211 18.89 5.11 3.27
CA LEU A 211 18.26 4.17 4.18
C LEU A 211 18.63 2.72 3.81
N PRO A 212 19.01 1.90 4.81
CA PRO A 212 19.35 0.50 4.55
C PRO A 212 18.08 -0.30 4.22
N ILE A 213 18.26 -1.31 3.38
CA ILE A 213 17.25 -2.33 3.12
C ILE A 213 17.33 -3.36 4.25
N VAL A 214 16.31 -3.39 5.11
CA VAL A 214 16.33 -4.13 6.39
C VAL A 214 15.60 -5.47 6.28
N THR A 215 14.65 -5.62 5.36
CA THR A 215 13.79 -6.81 5.24
C THR A 215 14.42 -8.00 4.51
N GLY A 216 15.76 -8.08 4.47
CA GLY A 216 16.50 -9.27 4.03
C GLY A 216 16.28 -10.52 4.91
N ASN A 217 15.28 -10.51 5.81
CA ASN A 217 14.87 -11.60 6.69
C ASN A 217 13.52 -12.15 6.18
N LYS A 218 13.58 -13.20 5.36
CA LYS A 218 12.43 -13.81 4.64
C LYS A 218 11.29 -14.22 5.58
N GLU A 219 11.64 -14.53 6.81
CA GLU A 219 10.80 -14.91 7.94
C GLU A 219 9.84 -13.76 8.36
N MET A 220 10.27 -12.50 8.23
CA MET A 220 9.48 -11.33 8.62
C MET A 220 8.40 -10.99 7.58
N LEU A 221 8.73 -11.14 6.30
CA LEU A 221 7.78 -10.95 5.20
C LEU A 221 6.68 -12.02 5.22
N ALA A 222 7.05 -13.29 5.45
CA ALA A 222 6.10 -14.39 5.56
C ALA A 222 5.07 -14.18 6.68
N ILE A 223 5.49 -13.68 7.86
CA ILE A 223 4.57 -13.37 8.96
C ILE A 223 3.59 -12.26 8.60
N PHE A 224 4.10 -11.20 7.96
CA PHE A 224 3.27 -10.07 7.59
C PHE A 224 2.27 -10.48 6.50
N GLU A 225 2.71 -11.23 5.49
CA GLU A 225 1.87 -11.79 4.43
C GLU A 225 0.82 -12.78 4.97
N ASP A 226 1.21 -13.71 5.86
CA ASP A 226 0.29 -14.68 6.48
C ASP A 226 -0.78 -13.99 7.33
N TYR A 227 -0.40 -12.95 8.08
CA TYR A 227 -1.34 -12.21 8.90
C TYR A 227 -2.29 -11.30 8.09
N MET A 228 -1.81 -10.70 7.00
CA MET A 228 -2.65 -9.97 6.05
C MET A 228 -3.67 -10.90 5.37
N ASN A 229 -3.25 -12.12 5.01
CA ASN A 229 -4.12 -13.14 4.43
C ASN A 229 -5.18 -13.64 5.43
N GLU A 230 -4.82 -13.88 6.70
CA GLU A 230 -5.75 -14.29 7.76
C GLU A 230 -6.86 -13.27 7.99
N ILE A 231 -6.52 -11.98 8.00
CA ILE A 231 -7.51 -10.90 8.18
C ILE A 231 -8.43 -10.81 6.98
N GLN A 232 -7.91 -10.95 5.76
CA GLN A 232 -8.73 -10.92 4.56
C GLN A 232 -9.70 -12.12 4.46
N ILE A 233 -9.34 -13.27 5.03
CA ILE A 233 -10.22 -14.45 5.11
C ILE A 233 -11.33 -14.25 6.16
N GLN A 234 -11.01 -13.66 7.32
CA GLN A 234 -11.99 -13.34 8.36
C GLN A 234 -13.00 -12.25 7.93
N GLU A 235 -12.64 -11.39 6.99
CA GLU A 235 -13.47 -10.29 6.45
C GLU A 235 -14.59 -10.73 5.49
N THR A 236 -14.60 -11.98 5.04
CA THR A 236 -15.69 -12.50 4.19
C THR A 236 -17.00 -12.73 4.96
N ALA A 237 -16.99 -12.63 6.29
CA ALA A 237 -18.07 -13.10 7.14
C ALA A 237 -18.99 -12.01 7.74
N GLN A 238 -18.57 -10.76 7.97
CA GLN A 238 -19.42 -9.76 8.65
C GLN A 238 -19.14 -8.29 8.28
N ASN A 239 -20.20 -7.46 8.37
CA ASN A 239 -20.30 -6.03 8.05
C ASN A 239 -19.08 -5.17 8.48
N HIS A 240 -18.65 -4.28 7.57
CA HIS A 240 -17.54 -3.34 7.73
C HIS A 240 -17.81 -2.24 8.78
N GLY A 241 -17.36 -2.46 10.03
CA GLY A 241 -17.37 -1.47 11.11
C GLY A 241 -16.11 -0.61 11.18
N LEU A 242 -16.19 0.55 11.82
CA LEU A 242 -15.06 1.46 12.07
C LEU A 242 -13.90 0.77 12.80
N SER A 243 -14.20 -0.19 13.67
CA SER A 243 -13.21 -0.98 14.40
C SER A 243 -12.26 -1.74 13.49
N GLN A 244 -12.76 -2.33 12.39
CA GLN A 244 -11.94 -3.02 11.41
C GLN A 244 -11.09 -2.03 10.61
N THR A 245 -11.65 -0.89 10.23
CA THR A 245 -10.89 0.16 9.51
C THR A 245 -9.78 0.72 10.39
N VAL A 246 -10.06 0.99 11.67
CA VAL A 246 -9.04 1.43 12.65
C VAL A 246 -7.99 0.35 12.87
N ARG A 247 -8.38 -0.92 12.94
CA ARG A 247 -7.43 -2.04 13.05
C ARG A 247 -6.48 -2.11 11.85
N ARG A 248 -7.02 -2.02 10.63
CA ARG A 248 -6.23 -2.02 9.39
C ARG A 248 -5.27 -0.84 9.36
N TYR A 249 -5.77 0.36 9.66
CA TYR A 249 -4.93 1.54 9.75
C TYR A 249 -3.80 1.34 10.76
N LEU A 250 -4.11 0.84 11.96
CA LEU A 250 -3.12 0.56 13.00
C LEU A 250 -2.07 -0.45 12.53
N MET A 251 -2.45 -1.50 11.81
CA MET A 251 -1.51 -2.46 11.23
C MET A 251 -0.51 -1.80 10.29
N HIS A 252 -1.00 -0.94 9.39
CA HIS A 252 -0.16 -0.15 8.49
C HIS A 252 0.48 1.05 9.18
N SER A 253 0.34 1.20 10.50
CA SER A 253 0.83 2.36 11.24
C SER A 253 1.64 1.97 12.48
N LEU A 254 1.85 0.67 12.75
CA LEU A 254 2.50 0.22 13.98
C LEU A 254 3.91 0.77 14.14
N LEU A 255 4.60 1.11 13.05
CA LEU A 255 5.93 1.74 13.09
C LEU A 255 5.88 3.27 13.00
N ASN A 256 4.71 3.88 13.06
CA ASN A 256 4.58 5.34 13.13
C ASN A 256 5.02 5.82 14.52
N ASP A 257 5.67 6.98 14.55
CA ASP A 257 6.09 7.63 15.81
C ASP A 257 4.90 8.04 16.70
N ASP A 258 3.72 8.28 16.10
CA ASP A 258 2.51 8.66 16.83
C ASP A 258 1.36 7.66 16.56
N LEU A 259 1.16 6.77 17.53
CA LEU A 259 0.01 5.85 17.62
C LEU A 259 -1.03 6.35 18.64
N SER A 260 -1.10 7.65 18.90
CA SER A 260 -2.11 8.20 19.80
C SER A 260 -3.49 8.15 19.17
N LEU A 261 -4.51 7.98 20.02
CA LEU A 261 -5.90 8.09 19.61
C LEU A 261 -6.19 9.41 18.89
N LYS A 262 -5.56 10.51 19.33
CA LYS A 262 -5.69 11.82 18.72
C LYS A 262 -5.26 11.80 17.26
N TYR A 263 -4.04 11.30 17.00
CA TYR A 263 -3.50 11.21 15.65
C TYR A 263 -4.37 10.33 14.74
N VAL A 264 -4.80 9.17 15.24
CA VAL A 264 -5.68 8.29 14.47
C VAL A 264 -7.06 8.91 14.27
N ALA A 265 -7.64 9.61 15.25
CA ALA A 265 -8.92 10.29 15.08
C ALA A 265 -8.86 11.36 13.97
N GLU A 266 -7.78 12.15 13.94
CA GLU A 266 -7.54 13.16 12.91
C GLU A 266 -7.46 12.54 11.51
N ARG A 267 -6.76 11.40 11.36
CA ARG A 267 -6.66 10.65 10.10
C ARG A 267 -7.99 10.08 9.61
N PHE A 268 -8.94 9.87 10.50
CA PHE A 268 -10.29 9.42 10.15
C PHE A 268 -11.28 10.59 10.01
N ASN A 269 -10.80 11.84 10.02
CA ASN A 269 -11.62 13.06 10.04
C ASN A 269 -12.66 13.07 11.17
N MET A 270 -12.27 12.54 12.34
CA MET A 270 -13.11 12.46 13.53
C MET A 270 -12.45 13.15 14.73
N SER A 271 -13.25 13.63 15.66
CA SER A 271 -12.74 13.94 17.00
C SER A 271 -12.51 12.66 17.80
N GLU A 272 -11.61 12.69 18.78
CA GLU A 272 -11.35 11.57 19.70
C GLU A 272 -12.65 11.04 20.33
N ARG A 273 -13.55 11.96 20.72
CA ARG A 273 -14.86 11.62 21.27
C ARG A 273 -15.75 10.86 20.28
N ASN A 274 -15.71 11.22 18.99
CA ASN A 274 -16.54 10.59 17.97
C ASN A 274 -16.03 9.18 17.63
N ILE A 275 -14.72 9.03 17.41
CA ILE A 275 -14.12 7.72 17.14
C ILE A 275 -14.32 6.78 18.32
N GLN A 276 -14.09 7.23 19.57
CA GLN A 276 -14.34 6.43 20.77
C GLN A 276 -15.80 6.01 20.90
N ARG A 277 -16.75 6.93 20.66
CA ARG A 277 -18.18 6.63 20.74
C ARG A 277 -18.58 5.56 19.73
N LYS A 278 -18.12 5.69 18.48
CA LYS A 278 -18.41 4.71 17.41
C LYS A 278 -17.79 3.34 17.70
N LEU A 279 -16.52 3.31 18.12
CA LEU A 279 -15.87 2.05 18.53
C LEU A 279 -16.59 1.39 19.71
N LYS A 280 -17.08 2.19 20.67
CA LYS A 280 -17.89 1.68 21.79
C LYS A 280 -19.23 1.09 21.33
N THR A 281 -19.88 1.70 20.33
CA THR A 281 -21.09 1.13 19.70
C THR A 281 -20.81 -0.22 19.06
N GLU A 282 -19.58 -0.43 18.56
CA GLU A 282 -19.10 -1.70 18.02
C GLU A 282 -18.52 -2.64 19.11
N GLY A 283 -18.70 -2.32 20.39
CA GLY A 283 -18.27 -3.17 21.51
C GLY A 283 -16.76 -3.18 21.75
N THR A 284 -16.00 -2.23 21.21
CA THR A 284 -14.54 -2.17 21.36
C THR A 284 -14.03 -0.77 21.75
N SER A 285 -12.71 -0.61 21.83
CA SER A 285 -12.04 0.66 22.04
C SER A 285 -10.74 0.71 21.23
N TYR A 286 -10.23 1.92 20.97
CA TYR A 286 -8.97 2.10 20.27
C TYR A 286 -7.81 1.33 20.94
N GLN A 287 -7.66 1.49 22.26
CA GLN A 287 -6.60 0.81 22.99
C GLN A 287 -6.75 -0.71 22.92
N LYS A 288 -7.98 -1.23 22.98
CA LYS A 288 -8.24 -2.66 22.82
C LYS A 288 -7.80 -3.16 21.45
N ILE A 289 -8.11 -2.44 20.37
CA ILE A 289 -7.71 -2.81 19.01
C ILE A 289 -6.18 -2.84 18.88
N LEU A 290 -5.51 -1.79 19.40
CA LEU A 290 -4.05 -1.69 19.36
C LEU A 290 -3.37 -2.79 20.19
N ASP A 291 -3.88 -3.06 21.39
CA ASP A 291 -3.37 -4.12 22.25
C ASP A 291 -3.58 -5.51 21.63
N ASP A 292 -4.78 -5.78 21.10
CA ASP A 292 -5.11 -7.05 20.44
C ASP A 292 -4.17 -7.29 19.25
N LEU A 293 -3.96 -6.26 18.42
CA LEU A 293 -3.03 -6.31 17.31
C LEU A 293 -1.58 -6.58 17.74
N ARG A 294 -1.10 -5.87 18.77
CA ARG A 294 0.27 -6.06 19.30
C ARG A 294 0.46 -7.43 19.91
N MET A 295 -0.55 -7.96 20.60
CA MET A 295 -0.54 -9.32 21.13
C MET A 295 -0.40 -10.34 20.01
N GLU A 296 -1.25 -10.26 18.98
CA GLU A 296 -1.23 -11.20 17.85
C GLU A 296 0.12 -11.20 17.12
N LEU A 297 0.62 -10.04 16.75
CA LEU A 297 1.91 -9.92 16.07
C LEU A 297 3.09 -10.31 16.96
N SER A 298 3.05 -10.03 18.26
CA SER A 298 4.11 -10.44 19.19
C SER A 298 4.28 -11.96 19.23
N LEU A 299 3.18 -12.72 19.22
CA LEU A 299 3.23 -14.17 19.20
C LEU A 299 3.79 -14.72 17.88
N LYS A 300 3.50 -14.05 16.76
CA LYS A 300 4.07 -14.42 15.46
C LYS A 300 5.57 -14.14 15.43
N TYR A 301 5.99 -12.92 15.76
CA TYR A 301 7.40 -12.54 15.71
C TYR A 301 8.29 -13.34 16.68
N LEU A 302 7.76 -13.75 17.84
CA LEU A 302 8.53 -14.54 18.81
C LEU A 302 8.88 -15.94 18.32
N LYS A 303 8.13 -16.50 17.35
CA LYS A 303 8.42 -17.81 16.74
C LYS A 303 9.59 -17.76 15.76
N GLU A 304 10.00 -16.57 15.34
CA GLU A 304 11.06 -16.38 14.35
C GLU A 304 12.39 -15.98 14.98
N LYS A 305 13.44 -15.98 14.15
CA LYS A 305 14.79 -15.56 14.53
C LYS A 305 14.96 -14.03 14.62
N ILE A 306 13.93 -13.30 15.07
CA ILE A 306 13.93 -11.83 15.26
C ILE A 306 14.33 -11.50 16.70
N SER A 307 15.21 -10.53 16.93
CA SER A 307 15.65 -10.17 18.27
C SER A 307 14.55 -9.44 19.06
N LEU A 308 14.52 -9.59 20.39
CA LEU A 308 13.51 -8.91 21.24
C LEU A 308 13.49 -7.37 21.10
N PRO A 309 14.64 -6.66 20.94
CA PRO A 309 14.64 -5.24 20.61
C PRO A 309 13.92 -4.93 19.29
N GLU A 310 14.18 -5.72 18.24
CA GLU A 310 13.52 -5.55 16.93
C GLU A 310 12.02 -5.84 17.02
N ILE A 311 11.59 -6.86 17.77
CA ILE A 311 10.16 -7.12 17.99
C ILE A 311 9.48 -5.94 18.68
N GLY A 312 10.12 -5.34 19.69
CA GLY A 312 9.58 -4.16 20.36
C GLY A 312 9.43 -2.98 19.41
N PHE A 313 10.44 -2.74 18.58
CA PHE A 313 10.40 -1.73 17.52
C PHE A 313 9.26 -2.02 16.52
N LEU A 314 9.14 -3.26 16.03
CA LEU A 314 8.14 -3.68 15.05
C LEU A 314 6.67 -3.54 15.52
N LEU A 315 6.47 -3.45 16.84
CA LEU A 315 5.16 -3.30 17.45
C LEU A 315 4.88 -1.84 17.88
N GLY A 316 5.78 -0.90 17.54
CA GLY A 316 5.64 0.51 17.86
C GLY A 316 5.89 0.84 19.31
N PHE A 317 6.78 0.11 19.99
CA PHE A 317 7.22 0.46 21.34
C PHE A 317 8.49 1.31 21.30
N GLU A 318 8.54 2.33 22.13
CA GLU A 318 9.70 3.22 22.29
C GLU A 318 10.97 2.51 22.79
N SER A 319 10.83 1.31 23.36
CA SER A 319 11.97 0.49 23.80
C SER A 319 11.60 -0.99 23.96
N GLN A 320 12.61 -1.86 23.92
CA GLN A 320 12.47 -3.27 24.30
C GLN A 320 11.85 -3.43 25.71
N SER A 321 12.18 -2.52 26.64
CA SER A 321 11.66 -2.58 28.00
C SER A 321 10.15 -2.28 28.06
N ALA A 322 9.66 -1.37 27.21
CA ALA A 322 8.22 -1.12 27.06
C ALA A 322 7.50 -2.34 26.48
N PHE A 323 8.09 -2.97 25.45
CA PHE A 323 7.58 -4.22 24.89
C PHE A 323 7.54 -5.35 25.93
N ASN A 324 8.61 -5.58 26.68
CA ASN A 324 8.66 -6.62 27.71
C ASN A 324 7.58 -6.44 28.79
N LYS A 325 7.35 -5.19 29.22
CA LYS A 325 6.28 -4.85 30.19
C LYS A 325 4.90 -5.14 29.61
N PHE A 326 4.66 -4.73 28.36
CA PHE A 326 3.41 -5.03 27.65
C PHE A 326 3.20 -6.54 27.54
N PHE A 327 4.19 -7.27 27.02
CA PHE A 327 4.09 -8.71 26.83
C PHE A 327 3.83 -9.45 28.15
N LYS A 328 4.57 -9.12 29.21
CA LYS A 328 4.35 -9.71 30.55
C LYS A 328 2.98 -9.39 31.11
N LYS A 329 2.47 -8.17 30.91
CA LYS A 329 1.13 -7.76 31.38
C LYS A 329 0.04 -8.61 30.72
N HIS A 330 0.17 -8.91 29.43
CA HIS A 330 -0.87 -9.58 28.65
C HIS A 330 -0.73 -11.12 28.65
N PHE A 331 0.49 -11.66 28.65
CA PHE A 331 0.77 -13.11 28.58
C PHE A 331 1.27 -13.72 29.89
N ARG A 332 1.49 -12.92 30.94
CA ARG A 332 1.98 -13.34 32.28
C ARG A 332 3.37 -13.99 32.30
N VAL A 333 4.08 -14.00 31.18
CA VAL A 333 5.45 -14.53 31.04
C VAL A 333 6.35 -13.50 30.36
N GLN A 334 7.67 -13.65 30.51
CA GLN A 334 8.63 -12.81 29.78
C GLN A 334 8.72 -13.27 28.32
N PRO A 335 8.89 -12.36 27.35
CA PRO A 335 9.01 -12.74 25.95
C PRO A 335 10.24 -13.61 25.67
N SER A 336 11.35 -13.42 26.42
CA SER A 336 12.51 -14.31 26.34
C SER A 336 12.19 -15.75 26.73
N ALA A 337 11.48 -15.93 27.85
CA ALA A 337 11.08 -17.26 28.32
C ALA A 337 10.08 -17.91 27.36
N TYR A 338 9.15 -17.13 26.80
CA TYR A 338 8.20 -17.62 25.78
C TYR A 338 8.93 -18.14 24.53
N LYS A 339 9.99 -17.42 24.11
CA LYS A 339 10.83 -17.75 22.96
C LYS A 339 11.76 -18.95 23.16
N GLU A 340 12.12 -19.27 24.41
CA GLU A 340 12.90 -20.49 24.70
C GLU A 340 12.02 -21.74 24.79
N SER A 341 10.72 -21.54 25.08
CA SER A 341 9.76 -22.63 25.25
C SER A 341 9.03 -23.07 23.97
N ASN A 342 9.19 -22.32 22.86
CA ASN A 342 8.59 -22.58 21.55
C ASN A 342 9.65 -22.36 20.47
#